data_AF-A0A2P7MXT1-F1
#
_entry.id   AF-A0A2P7MXT1-F1
#
_cell.length_a   1.000
_cell.length_b   1.000
_cell.length_c   1.000
_cell.angle_alpha   90.00
_cell.angle_beta   90.00
_cell.angle_gamma   90.00
#
_symmetry.space_group_name_H-M   'P 1'
#
loop_
_entity.id
_entity.type
_entity.pdbx_description
1 polymer ?
#
loop_
_entity_poly.entity_id
_entity_poly.type
_entity_poly.pdbx_seq_one_letter_code
_entity_poly.pdbx_strand_id
1 'polypeptide(L)' 'MLLEGNVTVTPDGGGPVRFEAGDLVVFDAGLSCTWEVHAPVRKHYRFG' A
#
# COMPACT_ATOMS: atom_id res chain seq x y z
N MET A 1 -0.21 8.70 -0.06
CA MET A 1 -1.68 8.84 -0.08
C MET A 1 -2.21 8.14 -1.33
N LEU A 2 -3.20 7.26 -1.18
CA LEU A 2 -3.87 6.64 -2.31
C LEU A 2 -4.94 7.60 -2.85
N LEU A 3 -4.92 7.82 -4.16
CA LEU A 3 -5.91 8.64 -4.86
C LEU A 3 -7.02 7.78 -5.46
N GLU A 4 -6.64 6.62 -6.01
CA GLU A 4 -7.53 5.61 -6.60
C GLU A 4 -6.94 4.21 -6.35
N GLY A 5 -7.80 3.19 -6.32
CA GLY A 5 -7.42 1.79 -6.27
C GLY A 5 -7.87 1.05 -5.02
N ASN A 6 -7.66 -0.27 -5.04
CA ASN A 6 -7.95 -1.18 -3.96
C ASN A 6 -6.83 -2.22 -3.88
N VAL A 7 -6.16 -2.31 -2.73
CA VAL A 7 -4.93 -3.07 -2.58
C VAL A 7 -4.93 -3.81 -1.26
N THR A 8 -4.44 -5.05 -1.29
CA THR A 8 -3.98 -5.77 -0.09
C THR A 8 -2.46 -5.83 -0.12
N VAL A 9 -1.80 -5.43 0.97
CA VAL A 9 -0.37 -5.59 1.18
C VAL A 9 -0.12 -6.57 2.30
N THR A 10 0.79 -7.51 2.10
CA THR A 10 1.24 -8.45 3.13
C THR A 10 2.71 -8.21 3.43
N PRO A 11 3.07 -7.66 4.61
CA PRO A 11 4.44 -7.58 5.08
C PRO A 11 5.06 -8.96 5.31
N ASP A 12 6.35 -9.09 5.10
CA ASP A 12 7.07 -10.33 5.42
C ASP A 12 7.01 -10.59 6.94
N GLY A 13 6.42 -11.72 7.34
CA GLY A 13 6.19 -12.07 8.74
C GLY A 13 4.99 -11.37 9.41
N GLY A 14 4.22 -10.58 8.65
CA GLY A 14 3.01 -9.89 9.11
C GLY A 14 1.72 -10.45 8.51
N GLY A 15 0.60 -9.92 9.00
CA GLY A 15 -0.73 -10.20 8.43
C GLY A 15 -1.07 -9.25 7.26
N PRO A 16 -2.00 -9.63 6.38
CA PRO A 16 -2.44 -8.78 5.27
C PRO A 16 -3.15 -7.52 5.77
N VAL A 17 -2.85 -6.40 5.12
CA VAL A 17 -3.45 -5.08 5.38
C VAL A 17 -4.08 -4.58 4.09
N ARG A 18 -5.36 -4.20 4.14
CA ARG A 18 -6.09 -3.66 3.00
C ARG A 18 -6.22 -2.14 3.14
N PHE A 19 -6.05 -1.43 2.03
CA PHE A 19 -6.27 0.01 1.95
C PHE A 19 -6.81 0.41 0.56
N GLU A 20 -7.46 1.57 0.52
CA GLU A 20 -8.15 2.08 -0.66
C GLU A 20 -7.98 3.60 -0.86
N ALA A 21 -8.69 4.15 -1.84
CA ALA A 21 -8.65 5.58 -2.16
C ALA A 21 -9.00 6.44 -0.94
N GLY A 22 -8.16 7.44 -0.65
CA GLY A 22 -8.30 8.30 0.53
C GLY A 22 -7.37 7.91 1.69
N ASP A 23 -6.86 6.68 1.71
CA ASP A 23 -6.00 6.24 2.80
C ASP A 23 -4.58 6.83 2.71
N LEU A 24 -4.08 7.27 3.86
CA LEU A 24 -2.66 7.57 4.05
C LEU A 24 -1.95 6.31 4.52
N VAL A 25 -1.06 5.79 3.68
CA VAL A 25 -0.24 4.62 3.98
C VAL A 25 1.23 5.04 4.05
N VAL A 26 1.92 4.57 5.08
CA VAL A 26 3.35 4.78 5.31
C VAL A 26 4.04 3.43 5.21
N PHE A 27 5.14 3.38 4.45
CA PHE A 27 6.00 2.20 4.34
C PHE A 27 7.34 2.55 4.97
N ASP A 28 7.67 1.87 6.06
CA ASP A 28 8.94 2.11 6.75
C ASP A 28 10.13 1.70 5.88
N ALA A 29 11.27 2.36 6.09
CA ALA A 29 12.49 2.04 5.36
C ALA A 29 12.91 0.58 5.62
N GLY A 30 13.16 -0.17 4.55
CA GLY A 30 13.52 -1.59 4.63
C GLY A 30 12.34 -2.55 4.73
N LEU A 31 11.09 -2.06 4.72
CA LEU A 31 9.90 -2.92 4.67
C LEU A 31 9.87 -3.71 3.35
N SER A 32 9.91 -5.04 3.49
CA SER A 32 9.62 -5.98 2.41
C SER A 32 8.17 -6.44 2.51
N CYS A 33 7.44 -6.38 1.40
CA CYS A 33 6.04 -6.77 1.35
C CYS A 33 5.60 -7.13 -0.06
N THR A 34 4.58 -7.97 -0.15
CA THR A 34 3.92 -8.33 -1.41
C THR A 34 2.62 -7.55 -1.57
N TRP A 35 2.37 -7.08 -2.79
CA TRP A 35 1.17 -6.32 -3.15
C TRP A 35 0.24 -7.16 -4.01
N GLU A 36 -1.00 -7.28 -3.58
CA GLU A 36 -2.11 -7.81 -4.37
C GLU A 36 -3.01 -6.64 -4.80
N VAL A 37 -3.00 -6.35 -6.10
CA VAL A 37 -3.71 -5.19 -6.67
C VAL A 37 -5.04 -5.65 -7.25
N HIS A 38 -6.13 -5.30 -6.57
CA HIS A 38 -7.50 -5.69 -6.96
C HIS A 38 -8.12 -4.73 -7.98
N ALA A 39 -7.68 -3.46 -7.98
CA ALA A 39 -8.09 -2.43 -8.92
C ALA A 39 -6.92 -1.48 -9.24
N PRO A 40 -6.89 -0.85 -10.43
CA PRO A 40 -5.81 0.07 -10.82
C PRO A 40 -5.52 1.13 -9.75
N VAL A 41 -4.24 1.30 -9.43
CA VAL A 41 -3.80 2.18 -8.34
C VAL A 41 -3.25 3.48 -8.89
N ARG A 42 -3.76 4.60 -8.36
CA ARG A 42 -3.13 5.92 -8.51
C ARG A 42 -2.75 6.41 -7.12
N LYS A 43 -1.47 6.73 -6.92
CA LYS A 43 -0.96 7.19 -5.62
C LYS A 43 -0.06 8.41 -5.78
N HIS A 44 -0.11 9.29 -4.79
CA HIS A 44 0.88 10.34 -4.62
C HIS A 44 1.91 9.87 -3.59
N TYR A 45 3.17 9.78 -4.02
CA TYR A 45 4.30 9.38 -3.19
C TYR A 45 5.18 10.57 -2.86
N ARG A 46 5.75 10.56 -1.65
CA ARG A 46 6.84 11.45 -1.26
C ARG A 46 7.99 10.56 -0.80
N PHE A 47 9.06 10.53 -1.59
CA PHE A 47 10.31 9.88 -1.17
C PHE A 47 11.10 10.86 -0.31
N GLY A 48 11.67 10.39 0.80
CA GLY A 48 12.46 11.22 1.73
C GLY A 48 12.50 10.65 3.13
#